data_AF-A0A7K4H7I8-F1
#
_entry.id   AF-A0A7K4H7I8-F1
#
_cell.length_a   1.000
_cell.length_b   1.000
_cell.length_c   1.000
_cell.angle_alpha   90.00
_cell.angle_beta   90.00
_cell.angle_gamma   90.00
#
_symmetry.space_group_name_H-M   'P 1'
#
loop_
_entity.id
_entity.type
_entity.pdbx_description
1 polymer ?
#
loop_
_entity_poly.entity_id
_entity_poly.type
_entity_poly.pdbx_seq_one_letter_code
_entity_poly.pdbx_strand_id
1 'polypeptide(L)' 'MRVKLCFKCKQYIPIRENDFNNTRDLSLFDKAHAGHPTQTVNEEEVANYERWTAT' A
#
# COMPACT_ATOMS: atom_id res chain seq x y z
N MET A 1 11.32 2.82 -4.22
CA MET A 1 9.97 3.33 -4.56
C MET A 1 9.10 3.26 -3.31
N ARG A 2 8.21 4.22 -3.04
CA ARG A 2 7.28 4.15 -1.89
C ARG A 2 5.99 3.47 -2.32
N VAL A 3 5.37 2.73 -1.41
CA VAL A 3 4.07 2.09 -1.64
C VAL A 3 3.17 2.34 -0.44
N LYS A 4 1.86 2.32 -0.66
CA LYS A 4 0.85 2.28 0.39
C LYS A 4 0.34 0.85 0.50
N LEU A 5 0.54 0.24 1.67
CA LEU A 5 0.19 -1.14 1.99
C LEU A 5 -1.05 -1.15 2.90
N CYS A 6 -1.95 -2.11 2.68
CA CYS A 6 -3.03 -2.47 3.61
C CYS A 6 -2.70 -3.81 4.26
N PHE A 7 -2.56 -3.83 5.59
CA PHE A 7 -2.20 -5.04 6.33
C PHE A 7 -3.34 -6.06 6.38
N LYS A 8 -4.59 -5.59 6.42
CA LYS A 8 -5.76 -6.47 6.48
C LYS A 8 -6.01 -7.19 5.16
N CYS A 9 -5.84 -6.49 4.03
CA CYS A 9 -6.07 -7.05 2.69
C CYS A 9 -4.82 -7.69 2.08
N LYS A 10 -3.63 -7.46 2.68
CA LYS A 10 -2.33 -7.82 2.10
C LYS A 10 -2.15 -7.30 0.67
N GLN A 11 -2.66 -6.09 0.41
CA GLN A 11 -2.58 -5.42 -0.88
C GLN A 11 -1.77 -4.15 -0.74
N TYR A 12 -1.01 -3.80 -1.77
CA TYR A 12 -0.28 -2.53 -1.83
C TYR A 12 -0.44 -1.86 -3.18
N ILE A 13 -0.29 -0.54 -3.18
CA ILE A 13 -0.28 0.30 -4.37
C ILE A 13 0.98 1.18 -4.37
N PRO A 14 1.74 1.26 -5.49
CA PRO A 14 2.88 2.15 -5.57
C PRO A 14 2.45 3.63 -5.51
N ILE A 15 3.23 4.45 -4.81
CA ILE A 15 3.11 5.90 -4.79
C ILE A 15 4.09 6.46 -5.80
N ARG A 16 3.56 7.09 -6.85
CA ARG A 16 4.31 7.77 -7.91
C ARG A 16 4.01 9.26 -7.83
N GLU A 17 4.88 10.00 -7.13
CA GLU A 17 4.68 11.42 -6.81
C GLU A 17 4.53 12.32 -8.04
N ASN A 18 5.01 11.89 -9.21
CA ASN A 18 4.99 12.66 -10.44
C ASN A 18 3.93 12.20 -11.46
N ASP A 19 2.98 11.36 -11.03
CA ASP A 19 1.95 10.78 -11.90
C ASP A 19 0.55 11.21 -11.42
N PHE A 20 -0.13 12.04 -12.21
CA PHE A 20 -1.46 12.57 -11.87
C PHE A 20 -2.51 11.46 -11.70
N ASN A 21 -2.37 10.35 -12.43
CA ASN A 21 -3.30 9.23 -12.31
C ASN A 21 -3.11 8.47 -10.98
N ASN A 22 -1.89 8.47 -10.44
CA ASN A 22 -1.59 7.82 -9.17
C ASN A 22 -2.37 8.42 -7.99
N THR A 23 -2.61 9.73 -8.01
CA THR A 23 -3.45 10.40 -6.99
C THR A 23 -4.87 9.84 -6.98
N ARG A 24 -5.43 9.55 -8.16
CA ARG A 24 -6.77 8.95 -8.27
C ARG A 24 -6.77 7.50 -7.79
N ASP A 25 -5.79 6.71 -8.19
CA ASP A 25 -5.69 5.31 -7.76
C ASP A 25 -5.46 5.19 -6.25
N LEU A 26 -4.65 6.08 -5.66
CA LEU A 26 -4.47 6.16 -4.20
C LEU A 26 -5.79 6.48 -3.49
N SER A 27 -6.57 7.43 -4.02
CA SER A 27 -7.88 7.77 -3.44
C SER A 27 -8.87 6.60 -3.54
N LEU A 28 -8.86 5.86 -4.65
CA LEU A 28 -9.66 4.63 -4.79
C LEU A 28 -9.20 3.54 -3.83
N PHE A 29 -7.90 3.39 -3.65
CA PHE A 29 -7.32 2.47 -2.67
C PHE A 29 -7.76 2.82 -1.24
N ASP A 30 -7.68 4.10 -0.85
CA ASP A 30 -8.16 4.56 0.46
C ASP A 30 -9.64 4.30 0.68
N LYS A 31 -10.48 4.52 -0.35
CA LYS A 31 -11.91 4.23 -0.26
C LYS A 31 -12.20 2.74 -0.14
N ALA A 32 -11.50 1.90 -0.90
CA ALA A 32 -11.67 0.45 -0.86
C ALA A 32 -11.18 -0.16 0.47
N HIS A 33 -10.20 0.47 1.11
CA HIS A 33 -9.59 0.02 2.37
C HIS A 33 -9.99 0.93 3.56
N ALA A 34 -11.14 1.61 3.46
CA ALA A 34 -11.62 2.49 4.51
C ALA A 34 -11.78 1.72 5.84
N GLY A 35 -11.15 2.22 6.90
CA GLY A 35 -11.14 1.57 8.21
C GLY A 35 -10.17 0.39 8.34
N HIS A 36 -9.32 0.14 7.35
CA HIS A 36 -8.24 -0.84 7.45
C HIS A 36 -6.94 -0.20 7.96
N PRO A 37 -6.09 -0.95 8.67
CA PRO A 37 -4.74 -0.49 8.98
C PRO A 37 -3.93 -0.43 7.68
N THR A 38 -3.64 0.79 7.24
CA THR A 38 -2.80 1.06 6.06
C THR A 38 -1.56 1.84 6.45
N GLN A 39 -0.43 1.59 5.80
CA GLN A 39 0.83 2.29 6.05
C GLN A 39 1.60 2.53 4.76
N THR A 40 2.27 3.68 4.69
CA THR A 40 3.21 3.96 3.61
C THR A 40 4.58 3.43 3.99
N VAL A 41 5.11 2.52 3.18
CA VAL A 41 6.41 1.88 3.37
C VAL A 41 7.25 1.97 2.10
N ASN A 42 8.52 1.62 2.17
CA ASN A 42 9.31 1.40 0.96
C ASN A 42 8.92 0.05 0.36
N GLU A 43 9.01 -0.08 -0.96
CA GLU A 43 8.70 -1.33 -1.67
C GLU A 43 9.49 -2.53 -1.12
N GLU A 44 10.76 -2.31 -0.75
CA GLU A 44 11.64 -3.33 -0.15
C GLU A 44 11.10 -3.87 1.19
N GLU A 45 10.38 -3.05 1.95
CA GLU A 45 9.78 -3.43 3.23
C GLU A 45 8.54 -4.32 3.05
N VAL A 46 7.88 -4.27 1.89
CA VAL A 46 6.71 -5.10 1.58
C VAL A 46 7.10 -6.59 1.58
N ALA A 47 8.24 -6.93 0.96
CA ALA A 47 8.74 -8.29 0.92
C ALA A 47 9.08 -8.84 2.31
N ASN A 48 9.47 -7.97 3.25
CA ASN A 48 9.68 -8.33 4.65
C ASN A 48 8.37 -8.60 5.40
N TYR A 49 7.27 -7.93 5.02
CA TYR A 49 5.96 -8.16 5.64
C TYR A 49 5.32 -9.50 5.27
N GLU A 50 5.48 -9.96 4.02
CA GLU A 50 4.98 -11.28 3.63
C GLU A 50 5.62 -12.40 4.45
N ARG A 51 6.90 -12.25 4.80
CA ARG A 51 7.63 -13.19 5.67
C ARG A 51 7.13 -13.22 7.12
N TRP A 52 6.65 -12.11 7.67
CA TRP A 52 6.19 -12.05 9.06
C TRP A 52 4.80 -12.67 9.28
N THR A 53 3.93 -12.68 8.26
CA THR A 53 2.56 -13.22 8.38
C THR A 53 2.44 -14.72 8.08
N ALA A 54 3.56 -15.42 7.84
CA ALA A 54 3.60 -16.84 7.49
C ALA A 54 3.92 -17.77 8.68
N THR A 55 3.60 -17.35 9.92
CA THR A 55 3.80 -18.18 11.13
C THR A 55 2.49 -18.76 11.63
#